data_AF-A0A9W9V0Z8-F1
#
_entry.id   AF-A0A9W9V0Z8-F1
#
_cell.length_a   1.000
_cell.length_b   1.000
_cell.length_c   1.000
_cell.angle_alpha   90.00
_cell.angle_beta   90.00
_cell.angle_gamma   90.00
#
_symmetry.space_group_name_H-M   'P 1'
#
loop_
_entity.id
_entity.type
_entity.pdbx_description
1 polymer ?
#
loop_
_entity_poly.entity_id
_entity_poly.type
_entity_poly.pdbx_seq_one_letter_code
_entity_poly.pdbx_strand_id
1 'polypeptide(L)'
;MDPCLKVSRSLISVYGRIAHDVDAAKMLFEAGFQNFEVEEDRTEYDKGLTALMRLARYTGWLTPVRKVLETMLFLISKGAEPERRRRGDGRTAIHFLGPSVILLLLRTTFQKSGWMGSPEWDMLIPSKKLKAIAETLDQELSPLDHRSWSLLETVFVDCHNDACSCACSAQGCLPSTCFFRNLVAQLGSSLGIQTISEVIRFLGKRWGSGSVKDLNDTLAPTVFRICTFEHLELTHTCCQMPDRLYEWEESKRAEIDIPRILDEQRFLIEQVEDQTASFLSKYHEMDLGLPEFLLEYLFVEITKDPKAGDETKMWEYEQEAGEIRRLGVVLDESCI
;
A
#
# COMPACT_ATOMS: atom_id res chain seq x y z
N MET A 1 41.25 -16.27 -13.36
CA MET A 1 40.42 -15.08 -13.65
C MET A 1 40.52 -14.19 -12.43
N ASP A 2 40.83 -12.92 -12.64
CA ASP A 2 40.86 -11.92 -11.57
C ASP A 2 39.43 -11.72 -11.04
N PRO A 3 39.11 -12.04 -9.77
CA PRO A 3 37.77 -11.80 -9.21
C PRO A 3 37.45 -10.30 -9.11
N CYS A 4 38.40 -9.44 -9.44
CA CYS A 4 38.20 -8.01 -9.68
C CYS A 4 37.99 -7.69 -11.17
N LEU A 5 37.25 -8.52 -11.91
CA LEU A 5 36.37 -7.99 -12.97
C LEU A 5 35.35 -7.06 -12.29
N LYS A 6 35.84 -5.87 -11.92
CA LYS A 6 35.04 -4.68 -11.66
C LYS A 6 34.29 -4.47 -12.95
N VAL A 7 33.11 -5.06 -13.06
CA VAL A 7 32.18 -4.78 -14.15
C VAL A 7 32.04 -3.27 -14.15
N SER A 8 32.70 -2.72 -15.15
CA SER A 8 32.88 -1.31 -15.43
C SER A 8 31.60 -0.54 -15.13
N ARG A 9 31.68 0.39 -14.19
CA ARG A 9 30.81 1.58 -14.00
C ARG A 9 29.30 1.38 -14.21
N SER A 10 28.78 0.17 -14.07
CA SER A 10 27.34 -0.06 -14.18
C SER A 10 26.72 0.48 -12.91
N LEU A 11 26.00 1.60 -13.03
CA LEU A 11 25.18 2.19 -11.97
C LEU A 11 23.92 1.36 -11.66
N ILE A 12 23.84 0.13 -12.18
CA ILE A 12 22.67 -0.74 -12.09
C ILE A 12 23.09 -2.04 -11.43
N SER A 13 22.31 -2.45 -10.42
CA SER A 13 22.48 -3.75 -9.79
C SER A 13 22.10 -4.85 -10.77
N VAL A 14 23.00 -5.83 -10.97
CA VAL A 14 22.72 -7.01 -11.79
C VAL A 14 21.51 -7.80 -11.27
N TYR A 15 21.22 -7.69 -9.96
CA TYR A 15 20.05 -8.30 -9.33
C TYR A 15 18.73 -7.66 -9.80
N GLY A 16 18.75 -6.43 -10.30
CA GLY A 16 17.57 -5.80 -10.91
C GLY A 16 17.11 -6.45 -12.22
N ARG A 17 17.90 -7.38 -12.79
CA ARG A 17 17.64 -8.03 -14.10
C ARG A 17 17.24 -9.49 -14.02
N ILE A 18 17.48 -10.16 -12.89
CA ILE A 18 17.17 -11.58 -12.72
C ILE A 18 15.68 -11.82 -12.39
N ALA A 19 14.88 -10.75 -12.33
CA ALA A 19 13.52 -10.80 -11.80
C ALA A 19 13.52 -11.49 -10.41
N HIS A 20 12.69 -12.52 -10.22
CA HIS A 20 12.59 -13.30 -8.98
C HIS A 20 13.14 -14.71 -9.16
N ASP A 21 14.18 -14.87 -9.99
CA ASP A 21 14.89 -16.13 -10.15
C ASP A 21 15.98 -16.26 -9.07
N VAL A 22 15.66 -17.03 -8.03
CA VAL A 22 16.57 -17.26 -6.90
C VAL A 22 17.84 -18.01 -7.30
N ASP A 23 17.81 -18.84 -8.34
CA ASP A 23 18.99 -19.58 -8.79
C ASP A 23 19.91 -18.67 -9.59
N ALA A 24 19.36 -17.75 -10.40
CA ALA A 24 20.13 -16.66 -10.98
C ALA A 24 20.74 -15.75 -9.91
N ALA A 25 20.03 -15.45 -8.81
CA ALA A 25 20.58 -14.70 -7.69
C ALA A 25 21.79 -15.41 -7.05
N LYS A 26 21.70 -16.73 -6.84
CA LYS A 26 22.81 -17.55 -6.32
C LYS A 26 24.02 -17.52 -7.25
N MET A 27 23.80 -17.72 -8.55
CA MET A 27 24.87 -17.70 -9.55
C MET A 27 25.59 -16.35 -9.58
N LEU A 28 24.86 -15.23 -9.51
CA LEU A 28 25.47 -13.90 -9.42
C LEU A 28 26.28 -13.74 -8.14
N PHE A 29 25.75 -14.18 -7.00
CA PHE A 29 26.48 -14.09 -5.73
C PHE A 29 27.78 -14.90 -5.75
N GLU A 30 27.73 -16.14 -6.24
CA GLU A 30 28.89 -17.03 -6.40
C GLU A 30 29.92 -16.49 -7.38
N ALA A 31 29.47 -15.76 -8.41
CA ALA A 31 30.34 -15.04 -9.34
C ALA A 31 30.95 -13.75 -8.76
N GLY A 32 30.69 -13.42 -7.48
CA GLY A 32 31.30 -12.30 -6.77
C GLY A 32 30.49 -11.00 -6.79
N PHE A 33 29.26 -11.00 -7.31
CA PHE A 33 28.40 -9.81 -7.28
C PHE A 33 27.73 -9.66 -5.92
N GLN A 34 28.35 -8.95 -4.97
CA GLN A 34 27.88 -8.87 -3.58
C GLN A 34 27.35 -7.48 -3.18
N ASN A 35 27.30 -6.53 -4.12
CA ASN A 35 26.92 -5.14 -3.85
C ASN A 35 25.39 -4.93 -3.88
N PHE A 36 24.68 -5.42 -2.87
CA PHE A 36 23.21 -5.28 -2.78
C PHE A 36 22.75 -3.84 -2.52
N GLU A 37 23.62 -3.09 -1.86
CA GLU A 37 23.40 -1.76 -1.28
C GLU A 37 23.73 -0.61 -2.23
N VAL A 38 24.13 -0.93 -3.46
CA VAL A 38 24.31 0.07 -4.51
C VAL A 38 22.94 0.53 -4.95
N GLU A 39 22.69 1.82 -4.73
CA GLU A 39 21.50 2.49 -5.20
C GLU A 39 21.58 2.72 -6.69
N GLU A 40 20.50 2.42 -7.39
CA GLU A 40 20.40 2.69 -8.82
C GLU A 40 20.12 4.17 -9.07
N ASP A 41 20.63 4.68 -10.19
CA ASP A 41 20.41 6.06 -10.66
C ASP A 41 20.09 6.08 -12.16
N ARG A 42 19.41 5.02 -12.63
CA ARG A 42 19.14 4.82 -14.06
C ARG A 42 18.03 5.73 -14.57
N THR A 43 16.98 5.84 -13.78
CA THR A 43 15.78 6.62 -14.06
C THR A 43 15.40 7.34 -12.78
N GLU A 44 14.73 8.49 -12.85
CA GLU A 44 14.28 9.18 -11.63
C GLU A 44 13.36 8.26 -10.78
N TYR A 45 12.61 7.37 -11.43
CA TYR A 45 11.80 6.36 -10.75
C TYR A 45 12.60 5.33 -9.96
N ASP A 46 13.76 4.93 -10.49
CA ASP A 46 14.62 3.91 -9.88
C ASP A 46 15.66 4.51 -8.93
N LYS A 47 15.78 5.84 -8.91
CA LYS A 47 16.74 6.57 -8.11
C LYS A 47 16.63 6.21 -6.63
N GLY A 48 17.77 5.84 -6.06
CA GLY A 48 17.89 5.50 -4.66
C GLY A 48 17.43 4.08 -4.30
N LEU A 49 16.93 3.28 -5.25
CA LEU A 49 16.51 1.91 -4.96
C LEU A 49 17.72 0.99 -4.82
N THR A 50 17.77 0.23 -3.73
CA THR A 50 18.69 -0.91 -3.60
C THR A 50 18.20 -2.12 -4.39
N ALA A 51 19.04 -3.15 -4.51
CA ALA A 51 18.65 -4.41 -5.16
C ALA A 51 17.39 -5.02 -4.54
N LEU A 52 17.28 -4.96 -3.20
CA LEU A 52 16.16 -5.53 -2.46
C LEU A 52 14.87 -4.71 -2.65
N MET A 53 14.95 -3.38 -2.63
CA MET A 53 13.79 -2.53 -2.91
C MET A 53 13.29 -2.72 -4.35
N ARG A 54 14.20 -2.84 -5.32
CA ARG A 54 13.83 -3.05 -6.72
C ARG A 54 13.14 -4.40 -6.92
N LEU A 55 13.66 -5.46 -6.31
CA LEU A 55 13.04 -6.78 -6.30
C LEU A 55 11.64 -6.73 -5.65
N ALA A 56 11.53 -6.07 -4.50
CA ALA A 56 10.27 -5.91 -3.79
C ALA A 56 9.27 -5.06 -4.58
N ARG A 57 9.71 -4.09 -5.39
CA ARG A 57 8.85 -3.23 -6.22
C ARG A 57 8.42 -3.89 -7.53
N TYR A 58 9.34 -4.57 -8.22
CA TYR A 58 9.11 -5.02 -9.58
C TYR A 58 8.60 -6.46 -9.60
N THR A 59 7.29 -6.64 -9.44
CA THR A 59 6.69 -7.96 -9.65
C THR A 59 6.33 -8.14 -11.12
N GLY A 60 7.14 -8.89 -11.87
CA GLY A 60 6.78 -9.35 -13.21
C GLY A 60 5.38 -9.99 -13.19
N TRP A 61 4.62 -9.81 -14.27
CA TRP A 61 3.16 -10.01 -14.34
C TRP A 61 2.62 -11.34 -13.81
N LEU A 62 3.46 -12.39 -13.73
CA LEU A 62 3.05 -13.75 -13.37
C LEU A 62 4.01 -14.41 -12.36
N THR A 63 4.74 -13.62 -11.58
CA THR A 63 5.62 -14.21 -10.57
C THR A 63 4.80 -14.67 -9.36
N PRO A 64 4.86 -15.95 -8.96
CA PRO A 64 4.25 -16.39 -7.69
C PRO A 64 4.84 -15.62 -6.51
N VAL A 65 4.00 -15.25 -5.54
CA VAL A 65 4.43 -14.52 -4.32
C VAL A 65 5.59 -15.23 -3.63
N ARG A 66 5.53 -16.56 -3.56
CA ARG A 66 6.60 -17.40 -3.00
C ARG A 66 7.98 -17.12 -3.61
N LYS A 67 8.08 -16.97 -4.93
CA LYS A 67 9.39 -16.73 -5.59
C LYS A 67 9.96 -15.35 -5.24
N VAL A 68 9.10 -14.34 -5.09
CA VAL A 68 9.48 -13.00 -4.64
C VAL A 68 10.11 -13.10 -3.24
N LEU A 69 9.39 -13.73 -2.31
CA LEU A 69 9.84 -13.89 -0.93
C LEU A 69 11.12 -14.74 -0.82
N GLU A 70 11.21 -15.86 -1.54
CA GLU A 70 12.41 -16.71 -1.57
C GLU A 70 13.65 -15.95 -2.07
N THR A 71 13.49 -15.14 -3.11
CA THR A 71 14.59 -14.34 -3.67
C THR A 71 14.99 -13.23 -2.69
N MET A 72 14.03 -12.54 -2.06
CA MET A 72 14.31 -11.53 -1.03
C MET A 72 15.03 -12.14 0.18
N LEU A 73 14.56 -13.28 0.68
CA LEU A 73 15.19 -14.01 1.79
C LEU A 73 16.61 -14.45 1.46
N PHE A 74 16.86 -14.86 0.21
CA PHE A 74 18.21 -15.15 -0.24
C PHE A 74 19.11 -13.91 -0.13
N LEU A 75 18.70 -12.76 -0.70
CA LEU A 75 19.49 -11.53 -0.64
C LEU A 75 19.72 -11.05 0.80
N ILE A 76 18.68 -11.09 1.65
CA ILE A 76 18.78 -10.76 3.07
C ILE A 76 19.78 -11.69 3.76
N SER A 77 19.75 -12.99 3.47
CA SER A 77 20.73 -13.95 4.03
C SER A 77 22.17 -13.72 3.58
N LYS A 78 22.38 -12.90 2.54
CA LYS A 78 23.69 -12.47 2.04
C LYS A 78 24.09 -11.07 2.51
N GLY A 79 23.27 -10.42 3.34
CA GLY A 79 23.57 -9.12 3.93
C GLY A 79 22.87 -7.94 3.28
N ALA A 80 21.88 -8.15 2.41
CA ALA A 80 21.00 -7.05 1.98
C ALA A 80 20.13 -6.56 3.15
N GLU A 81 20.02 -5.24 3.32
CA GLU A 81 19.33 -4.64 4.48
C GLU A 81 17.88 -4.27 4.13
N PRO A 82 16.85 -4.98 4.65
CA PRO A 82 15.45 -4.68 4.35
C PRO A 82 14.98 -3.34 4.92
N GLU A 83 15.57 -2.92 6.04
CA GLU A 83 15.24 -1.69 6.78
C GLU A 83 15.94 -0.44 6.24
N ARG A 84 16.85 -0.60 5.28
CA ARG A 84 17.54 0.54 4.69
C ARG A 84 16.51 1.49 4.10
N ARG A 85 16.64 2.77 4.44
CA ARG A 85 15.79 3.84 3.94
C ARG A 85 16.30 4.36 2.60
N ARG A 86 15.39 4.48 1.64
CA ARG A 86 15.65 5.11 0.34
C ARG A 86 15.90 6.60 0.52
N ARG A 87 16.93 7.13 -0.15
CA ARG A 87 17.19 8.57 -0.17
C ARG A 87 16.03 9.31 -0.84
N GLY A 88 15.57 10.40 -0.22
CA GLY A 88 14.50 11.25 -0.73
C GLY A 88 13.17 11.03 -0.02
N ASP A 89 12.68 9.79 0.07
CA ASP A 89 11.36 9.51 0.66
C ASP A 89 11.36 8.56 1.85
N GLY A 90 12.51 8.03 2.27
CA GLY A 90 12.62 7.24 3.49
C GLY A 90 12.02 5.84 3.42
N ARG A 91 11.45 5.40 2.28
CA ARG A 91 10.84 4.07 2.14
C ARG A 91 11.87 2.96 2.26
N THR A 92 11.49 1.88 2.91
CA THR A 92 12.30 0.65 3.06
C THR A 92 11.91 -0.40 2.03
N ALA A 93 12.62 -1.54 1.94
CA ALA A 93 12.21 -2.63 1.04
C ALA A 93 10.81 -3.18 1.41
N ILE A 94 10.45 -3.15 2.70
CA ILE A 94 9.17 -3.64 3.21
C ILE A 94 7.99 -2.76 2.73
N HIS A 95 8.21 -1.44 2.57
CA HIS A 95 7.22 -0.53 1.98
C HIS A 95 6.85 -0.91 0.54
N PHE A 96 7.78 -1.51 -0.22
CA PHE A 96 7.54 -1.97 -1.58
C PHE A 96 6.94 -3.39 -1.61
N LEU A 97 7.30 -4.24 -0.66
CA LEU A 97 6.86 -5.63 -0.61
C LEU A 97 5.34 -5.75 -0.47
N GLY A 98 4.73 -4.99 0.44
CA GLY A 98 3.29 -5.05 0.69
C GLY A 98 2.43 -4.81 -0.58
N PRO A 99 2.56 -3.64 -1.24
CA PRO A 99 1.91 -3.34 -2.51
C PRO A 99 2.12 -4.40 -3.58
N SER A 100 3.34 -4.90 -3.72
CA SER A 100 3.69 -5.92 -4.71
C SER A 100 3.01 -7.26 -4.47
N VAL A 101 2.95 -7.72 -3.22
CA VAL A 101 2.23 -8.95 -2.85
C VAL A 101 0.76 -8.83 -3.19
N ILE A 102 0.11 -7.72 -2.82
CA ILE A 102 -1.32 -7.57 -3.10
C ILE A 102 -1.61 -7.43 -4.60
N LEU A 103 -0.78 -6.71 -5.35
CA LEU A 103 -0.92 -6.61 -6.80
C LEU A 103 -0.75 -7.97 -7.48
N LEU A 104 0.19 -8.80 -7.05
CA LEU A 104 0.34 -10.16 -7.55
C LEU A 104 -0.89 -11.01 -7.24
N LEU A 105 -1.39 -10.98 -6.01
CA LEU A 105 -2.60 -11.73 -5.61
C LEU A 105 -3.82 -11.32 -6.44
N LEU A 106 -4.04 -10.02 -6.64
CA LEU A 106 -5.15 -9.52 -7.45
C LEU A 106 -4.99 -9.90 -8.93
N ARG A 107 -3.78 -9.77 -9.50
CA ARG A 107 -3.51 -10.19 -10.89
C ARG A 107 -3.76 -11.68 -11.08
N THR A 108 -3.28 -12.51 -10.16
CA THR A 108 -3.52 -13.96 -10.18
C THR A 108 -5.02 -14.27 -10.06
N THR A 109 -5.75 -13.55 -9.21
CA THR A 109 -7.21 -13.69 -9.08
C THR A 109 -7.90 -13.38 -10.41
N PHE A 110 -7.58 -12.23 -11.02
CA PHE A 110 -8.15 -11.82 -12.30
C PHE A 110 -7.81 -12.80 -13.42
N GLN A 111 -6.57 -13.29 -13.47
CA GLN A 111 -6.14 -14.26 -14.47
C GLN A 111 -6.83 -15.61 -14.32
N LYS A 112 -6.84 -16.21 -13.12
CA LYS A 112 -7.48 -17.51 -12.85
C LYS A 112 -8.95 -17.48 -13.19
N SER A 113 -9.57 -16.35 -12.94
CA SER A 113 -10.97 -16.20 -13.20
C SER A 113 -11.18 -16.02 -14.74
N GLY A 114 -10.20 -15.50 -15.50
CA GLY A 114 -10.30 -15.26 -16.96
C GLY A 114 -10.54 -13.81 -17.39
N TRP A 115 -10.36 -12.82 -16.51
CA TRP A 115 -10.98 -11.48 -16.63
C TRP A 115 -9.99 -10.34 -16.82
N MET A 116 -8.75 -10.63 -17.22
CA MET A 116 -7.75 -9.58 -17.42
C MET A 116 -8.15 -8.70 -18.61
N GLY A 117 -8.75 -7.54 -18.31
CA GLY A 117 -9.32 -6.63 -19.30
C GLY A 117 -10.74 -6.99 -19.78
N SER A 118 -11.44 -7.91 -19.11
CA SER A 118 -12.81 -8.28 -19.47
C SER A 118 -13.84 -7.45 -18.68
N PRO A 119 -14.84 -6.82 -19.33
CA PRO A 119 -15.96 -6.13 -18.66
C PRO A 119 -16.74 -7.04 -17.71
N GLU A 120 -16.60 -8.35 -17.90
CA GLU A 120 -17.34 -9.32 -17.13
C GLU A 120 -16.97 -9.22 -15.62
N TRP A 121 -15.77 -8.73 -15.21
CA TRP A 121 -15.39 -8.70 -13.78
C TRP A 121 -16.33 -7.76 -13.05
N ASP A 122 -16.68 -6.65 -13.68
CA ASP A 122 -17.64 -5.68 -13.16
C ASP A 122 -19.06 -6.26 -13.07
N MET A 123 -19.37 -7.32 -13.84
CA MET A 123 -20.64 -8.04 -13.78
C MET A 123 -20.72 -9.08 -12.66
N LEU A 124 -19.59 -9.46 -12.04
CA LEU A 124 -19.61 -10.40 -10.92
C LEU A 124 -20.19 -9.74 -9.67
N ILE A 125 -21.14 -10.44 -9.03
CA ILE A 125 -21.63 -10.04 -7.71
C ILE A 125 -20.49 -10.07 -6.67
N PRO A 126 -20.48 -9.14 -5.67
CA PRO A 126 -19.39 -9.01 -4.71
C PRO A 126 -18.98 -10.32 -4.01
N SER A 127 -19.93 -11.18 -3.65
CA SER A 127 -19.65 -12.45 -2.98
C SER A 127 -18.82 -13.43 -3.83
N LYS A 128 -18.99 -13.44 -5.17
CA LYS A 128 -18.16 -14.25 -6.07
C LYS A 128 -16.75 -13.68 -6.17
N LYS A 129 -16.61 -12.36 -6.23
CA LYS A 129 -15.30 -11.69 -6.24
C LYS A 129 -14.51 -12.01 -4.97
N LEU A 130 -15.14 -11.85 -3.81
CA LEU A 130 -14.53 -12.17 -2.51
C LEU A 130 -14.11 -13.63 -2.41
N LYS A 131 -14.97 -14.56 -2.84
CA LYS A 131 -14.63 -15.98 -2.86
C LYS A 131 -13.38 -16.26 -3.72
N ALA A 132 -13.30 -15.69 -4.92
CA ALA A 132 -12.14 -15.88 -5.79
C ALA A 132 -10.84 -15.29 -5.19
N ILE A 133 -10.94 -14.15 -4.50
CA ILE A 133 -9.81 -13.55 -3.78
C ILE A 133 -9.37 -14.45 -2.62
N ALA A 134 -10.31 -14.94 -1.81
CA ALA A 134 -10.01 -15.83 -0.69
C ALA A 134 -9.35 -17.15 -1.15
N GLU A 135 -9.84 -17.75 -2.24
CA GLU A 135 -9.23 -18.94 -2.85
C GLU A 135 -7.80 -18.65 -3.36
N THR A 136 -7.58 -17.45 -3.92
CA THR A 136 -6.23 -17.04 -4.38
C THR A 136 -5.28 -16.80 -3.22
N LEU A 137 -5.74 -16.15 -2.14
CA LEU A 137 -4.97 -16.00 -0.89
C LEU A 137 -4.53 -17.36 -0.34
N ASP A 138 -5.46 -18.30 -0.25
CA ASP A 138 -5.15 -19.66 0.21
C ASP A 138 -4.15 -20.35 -0.73
N GLN A 139 -4.38 -20.33 -2.03
CA GLN A 139 -3.50 -21.01 -2.97
C GLN A 139 -2.06 -20.43 -2.98
N GLU A 140 -1.91 -19.10 -2.93
CA GLU A 140 -0.60 -18.45 -3.07
C GLU A 140 0.16 -18.37 -1.74
N LEU A 141 -0.53 -18.18 -0.62
CA LEU A 141 0.11 -17.90 0.67
C LEU A 141 0.12 -19.11 1.62
N SER A 142 -0.81 -20.07 1.50
CA SER A 142 -0.80 -21.28 2.34
C SER A 142 0.44 -22.17 2.16
N PRO A 143 1.04 -22.28 0.96
CA PRO A 143 2.26 -23.06 0.77
C PRO A 143 3.56 -22.38 1.22
N LEU A 144 3.49 -21.16 1.77
CA LEU A 144 4.69 -20.46 2.24
C LEU A 144 5.31 -21.20 3.43
N ASP A 145 6.64 -21.30 3.43
CA ASP A 145 7.36 -21.80 4.59
C ASP A 145 7.41 -20.74 5.70
N HIS A 146 7.82 -21.15 6.90
CA HIS A 146 7.88 -20.26 8.06
C HIS A 146 8.71 -19.00 7.79
N ARG A 147 9.83 -19.10 7.06
CA ARG A 147 10.71 -17.94 6.81
C ARG A 147 10.05 -16.93 5.86
N SER A 148 9.41 -17.41 4.81
CA SER A 148 8.69 -16.58 3.84
C SER A 148 7.48 -15.92 4.48
N TRP A 149 6.77 -16.67 5.34
CA TRP A 149 5.67 -16.13 6.12
C TRP A 149 6.14 -15.06 7.09
N SER A 150 7.20 -15.29 7.88
CA SER A 150 7.75 -14.27 8.78
C SER A 150 8.19 -13.00 8.04
N LEU A 151 8.78 -13.12 6.84
CA LEU A 151 9.11 -11.95 6.02
C LEU A 151 7.83 -11.20 5.59
N LEU A 152 6.77 -11.91 5.20
CA LEU A 152 5.49 -11.27 4.87
C LEU A 152 4.84 -10.61 6.09
N GLU A 153 4.90 -11.23 7.27
CA GLU A 153 4.41 -10.65 8.53
C GLU A 153 5.06 -9.30 8.83
N THR A 154 6.32 -9.09 8.45
CA THR A 154 6.99 -7.78 8.63
C THR A 154 6.24 -6.63 7.97
N VAL A 155 5.51 -6.86 6.87
CA VAL A 155 4.67 -5.82 6.24
C VAL A 155 3.61 -5.28 7.20
N PHE A 156 3.14 -6.10 8.14
CA PHE A 156 2.03 -5.78 9.04
C PHE A 156 2.49 -5.30 10.42
N VAL A 157 3.73 -5.60 10.83
CA VAL A 157 4.29 -5.19 12.13
C VAL A 157 5.38 -4.13 12.03
N ASP A 158 5.91 -3.86 10.84
CA ASP A 158 6.93 -2.82 10.64
C ASP A 158 6.33 -1.44 10.93
N CYS A 159 6.95 -0.76 11.90
CA CYS A 159 6.54 0.55 12.40
C CYS A 159 7.36 1.71 11.81
N HIS A 160 8.20 1.46 10.80
CA HIS A 160 8.95 2.52 10.15
C HIS A 160 8.04 3.29 9.22
N ASN A 161 7.85 4.58 9.51
CA ASN A 161 7.24 5.49 8.57
C ASN A 161 8.25 5.97 7.52
N ASP A 162 7.76 6.09 6.29
CA ASP A 162 8.42 6.87 5.26
C ASP A 162 8.26 8.40 5.49
N ALA A 163 8.77 9.21 4.57
CA ALA A 163 8.70 10.68 4.65
C ALA A 163 7.42 11.27 4.02
N CYS A 164 6.39 10.45 3.82
CA CYS A 164 5.13 10.89 3.22
C CYS A 164 4.37 11.89 4.12
N SER A 165 3.73 12.89 3.51
CA SER A 165 2.87 13.87 4.18
C SER A 165 1.37 13.72 3.86
N CYS A 166 0.95 12.55 3.38
CA CYS A 166 -0.44 12.31 2.99
C CYS A 166 -1.32 12.02 4.19
N ALA A 167 -2.52 12.58 4.21
CA ALA A 167 -3.48 12.33 5.27
C ALA A 167 -3.97 10.87 5.36
N CYS A 168 -3.61 9.96 4.45
CA CYS A 168 -3.88 8.53 4.62
C CYS A 168 -3.04 7.89 5.74
N SER A 169 -2.04 8.59 6.28
CA SER A 169 -1.30 8.24 7.50
C SER A 169 -0.93 9.50 8.29
N ALA A 170 -0.94 9.43 9.62
CA ALA A 170 -0.65 10.60 10.45
C ALA A 170 0.82 11.04 10.45
N GLN A 171 1.76 10.10 10.26
CA GLN A 171 3.21 10.35 10.44
C GLN A 171 4.06 9.76 9.30
N GLY A 172 3.51 9.71 8.08
CA GLY A 172 4.10 8.99 6.95
C GLY A 172 3.57 7.58 6.83
N CYS A 173 3.57 7.01 5.63
CA CYS A 173 2.95 5.72 5.38
C CYS A 173 3.76 4.60 6.04
N LEU A 174 3.06 3.65 6.65
CA LEU A 174 3.62 2.36 7.05
C LEU A 174 3.56 1.39 5.87
N PRO A 175 4.34 0.29 5.89
CA PRO A 175 4.19 -0.78 4.90
C PRO A 175 2.77 -1.36 4.84
N SER A 176 2.11 -1.51 6.00
CA SER A 176 0.71 -1.92 6.10
C SER A 176 -0.24 -0.88 5.48
N THR A 177 0.05 0.41 5.64
CA THR A 177 -0.68 1.48 4.97
C THR A 177 -0.59 1.32 3.46
N CYS A 178 0.61 1.13 2.93
CA CYS A 178 0.83 0.90 1.51
C CYS A 178 0.10 -0.36 1.02
N PHE A 179 0.12 -1.45 1.79
CA PHE A 179 -0.60 -2.69 1.45
C PHE A 179 -2.11 -2.46 1.32
N PHE A 180 -2.77 -1.96 2.37
CA PHE A 180 -4.24 -1.83 2.39
C PHE A 180 -4.74 -0.73 1.46
N ARG A 181 -3.99 0.38 1.31
CA ARG A 181 -4.32 1.41 0.32
C ARG A 181 -4.38 0.83 -1.08
N ASN A 182 -3.37 0.07 -1.50
CA ASN A 182 -3.40 -0.54 -2.84
C ASN A 182 -4.56 -1.53 -2.99
N LEU A 183 -4.92 -2.24 -1.93
CA LEU A 183 -6.09 -3.11 -1.96
C LEU A 183 -7.39 -2.34 -2.22
N VAL A 184 -7.63 -1.26 -1.47
CA VAL A 184 -8.84 -0.44 -1.62
C VAL A 184 -8.85 0.29 -2.96
N ALA A 185 -7.73 0.90 -3.36
CA ALA A 185 -7.63 1.63 -4.61
C ALA A 185 -7.91 0.76 -5.85
N GLN A 186 -7.61 -0.55 -5.79
CA GLN A 186 -7.86 -1.48 -6.91
C GLN A 186 -9.28 -2.06 -6.92
N LEU A 187 -9.93 -2.14 -5.76
CA LEU A 187 -11.25 -2.79 -5.61
C LEU A 187 -12.41 -1.82 -5.36
N GLY A 188 -12.10 -0.55 -5.06
CA GLY A 188 -13.06 0.45 -4.55
C GLY A 188 -13.40 0.21 -3.07
N SER A 189 -13.99 1.22 -2.40
CA SER A 189 -14.20 1.21 -0.95
C SER A 189 -15.06 0.04 -0.46
N SER A 190 -16.17 -0.26 -1.15
CA SER A 190 -17.12 -1.31 -0.73
C SER A 190 -16.52 -2.73 -0.77
N LEU A 191 -15.97 -3.14 -1.91
CA LEU A 191 -15.33 -4.45 -2.05
C LEU A 191 -13.96 -4.48 -1.33
N GLY A 192 -13.27 -3.34 -1.26
CA GLY A 192 -12.01 -3.16 -0.55
C GLY A 192 -12.14 -3.48 0.93
N ILE A 193 -13.11 -2.89 1.65
CA ILE A 193 -13.36 -3.18 3.08
C ILE A 193 -13.62 -4.67 3.31
N GLN A 194 -14.49 -5.27 2.49
CA GLN A 194 -14.79 -6.70 2.59
C GLN A 194 -13.56 -7.58 2.34
N THR A 195 -12.71 -7.18 1.38
CA THR A 195 -11.48 -7.90 1.07
C THR A 195 -10.44 -7.73 2.17
N ILE A 196 -10.31 -6.54 2.77
CA ILE A 196 -9.46 -6.30 3.95
C ILE A 196 -9.87 -7.23 5.08
N SER A 197 -11.17 -7.35 5.35
CA SER A 197 -11.70 -8.28 6.34
C SER A 197 -11.25 -9.72 6.06
N GLU A 198 -11.36 -10.21 4.82
CA GLU A 198 -10.89 -11.56 4.46
C GLU A 198 -9.36 -11.72 4.62
N VAL A 199 -8.58 -10.73 4.21
CA VAL A 199 -7.13 -10.72 4.40
C VAL A 199 -6.78 -10.81 5.89
N ILE A 200 -7.42 -10.02 6.75
CA ILE A 200 -7.14 -10.03 8.18
C ILE A 200 -7.54 -11.37 8.82
N ARG A 201 -8.69 -11.95 8.45
CA ARG A 201 -9.04 -13.32 8.90
C ARG A 201 -8.00 -14.35 8.47
N PHE A 202 -7.52 -14.23 7.24
CA PHE A 202 -6.50 -15.12 6.71
C PHE A 202 -5.18 -14.98 7.48
N LEU A 203 -4.72 -13.75 7.72
CA LEU A 203 -3.53 -13.45 8.52
C LEU A 203 -3.69 -13.99 9.95
N GLY A 204 -4.84 -13.77 10.59
CA GLY A 204 -5.10 -14.22 11.96
C GLY A 204 -5.00 -15.74 12.13
N LYS A 205 -5.39 -16.53 11.14
CA LYS A 205 -5.25 -18.01 11.19
C LYS A 205 -3.79 -18.48 11.20
N ARG A 206 -2.86 -17.63 10.79
CA ARG A 206 -1.44 -17.97 10.61
C ARG A 206 -0.48 -17.06 11.37
N TRP A 207 -1.03 -16.14 12.17
CA TRP A 207 -0.25 -15.17 12.89
C TRP A 207 0.68 -15.87 13.89
N GLY A 208 1.98 -15.82 13.63
CA GLY A 208 3.00 -16.46 14.46
C GLY A 208 3.52 -15.55 15.57
N SER A 209 3.31 -14.25 15.45
CA SER A 209 3.97 -13.22 16.26
C SER A 209 3.17 -12.76 17.50
N GLY A 210 2.01 -13.36 17.80
CA GLY A 210 1.18 -12.98 18.95
C GLY A 210 -0.22 -13.59 18.91
N SER A 211 -1.16 -13.02 19.68
CA SER A 211 -2.57 -13.39 19.58
C SER A 211 -3.24 -12.73 18.36
N VAL A 212 -4.36 -13.30 17.91
CA VAL A 212 -5.20 -12.68 16.85
C VAL A 212 -5.70 -11.30 17.28
N LYS A 213 -5.93 -11.10 18.58
CA LYS A 213 -6.31 -9.81 19.14
C LYS A 213 -5.17 -8.78 18.96
N ASP A 214 -3.93 -9.17 19.23
CA ASP A 214 -2.77 -8.27 19.06
C ASP A 214 -2.61 -7.84 17.59
N LEU A 215 -2.80 -8.77 16.64
CA LEU A 215 -2.83 -8.45 15.21
C LEU A 215 -3.93 -7.42 14.90
N ASN A 216 -5.16 -7.69 15.35
CA ASN A 216 -6.30 -6.81 15.11
C ASN A 216 -6.07 -5.41 15.69
N ASP A 217 -5.62 -5.32 16.95
CA ASP A 217 -5.32 -4.05 17.62
C ASP A 217 -4.19 -3.29 16.91
N THR A 218 -3.19 -4.01 16.38
CA THR A 218 -2.09 -3.41 15.60
C THR A 218 -2.58 -2.82 14.28
N LEU A 219 -3.49 -3.51 13.58
CA LEU A 219 -3.94 -3.11 12.25
C LEU A 219 -5.11 -2.12 12.25
N ALA A 220 -5.94 -2.12 13.30
CA ALA A 220 -7.18 -1.33 13.34
C ALA A 220 -6.96 0.17 13.03
N PRO A 221 -5.98 0.88 13.62
CA PRO A 221 -5.77 2.30 13.33
C PRO A 221 -5.49 2.57 11.85
N THR A 222 -4.62 1.77 11.24
CA THR A 222 -4.27 1.91 9.81
C THR A 222 -5.44 1.59 8.91
N VAL A 223 -6.19 0.52 9.20
CA VAL A 223 -7.33 0.10 8.38
C VAL A 223 -8.46 1.12 8.44
N PHE A 224 -8.85 1.57 9.63
CA PHE A 224 -9.94 2.56 9.78
C PHE A 224 -9.59 3.84 9.06
N ARG A 225 -8.36 4.34 9.25
CA ARG A 225 -7.90 5.55 8.58
C ARG A 225 -7.97 5.44 7.06
N ILE A 226 -7.51 4.33 6.48
CA ILE A 226 -7.54 4.14 5.01
C ILE A 226 -8.97 4.03 4.51
N CYS A 227 -9.82 3.25 5.18
CA CYS A 227 -11.22 3.11 4.78
C CYS A 227 -11.96 4.45 4.82
N THR A 228 -11.74 5.25 5.86
CA THR A 228 -12.29 6.60 5.99
C THR A 228 -11.74 7.55 4.93
N PHE A 229 -10.41 7.55 4.73
CA PHE A 229 -9.76 8.40 3.72
C PHE A 229 -10.30 8.14 2.31
N GLU A 230 -10.44 6.86 1.93
CA GLU A 230 -10.95 6.44 0.62
C GLU A 230 -12.47 6.69 0.50
N HIS A 231 -13.21 6.63 1.60
CA HIS A 231 -14.64 6.97 1.63
C HIS A 231 -14.88 8.45 1.37
N LEU A 232 -14.08 9.32 1.99
CA LEU A 232 -14.14 10.77 1.84
C LEU A 232 -13.45 11.26 0.56
N GLU A 233 -12.99 10.34 -0.29
CA GLU A 233 -12.37 10.61 -1.60
C GLU A 233 -11.21 11.63 -1.54
N LEU A 234 -10.43 11.63 -0.44
CA LEU A 234 -9.28 12.52 -0.33
C LEU A 234 -8.23 12.17 -1.39
N THR A 235 -7.48 13.19 -1.81
CA THR A 235 -6.44 13.02 -2.81
C THR A 235 -5.20 12.43 -2.15
N HIS A 236 -4.76 11.25 -2.61
CA HIS A 236 -3.49 10.70 -2.19
C HIS A 236 -2.32 11.58 -2.67
N THR A 237 -1.66 12.24 -1.73
CA THR A 237 -0.34 12.86 -1.92
C THR A 237 0.80 11.90 -1.55
N CYS A 238 0.45 10.69 -1.06
CA CYS A 238 1.44 9.70 -0.64
C CYS A 238 2.22 9.13 -1.79
N CYS A 239 3.35 8.49 -1.47
CA CYS A 239 4.29 7.84 -2.39
C CYS A 239 3.54 7.26 -3.60
N GLN A 240 3.43 8.12 -4.62
CA GLN A 240 2.77 7.83 -5.88
C GLN A 240 3.74 6.88 -6.58
N MET A 241 3.69 5.61 -6.17
CA MET A 241 4.10 4.52 -7.03
C MET A 241 3.23 4.71 -8.27
N PRO A 242 3.80 5.08 -9.43
CA PRO A 242 3.08 4.98 -10.68
C PRO A 242 3.01 3.47 -10.96
N ASP A 243 2.13 2.77 -10.24
CA ASP A 243 1.71 1.41 -10.57
C ASP A 243 0.53 1.43 -11.53
N ARG A 244 -0.04 2.61 -11.80
CA ARG A 244 -0.67 2.81 -13.09
C ARG A 244 0.45 2.72 -14.12
N LEU A 245 0.42 1.64 -14.89
CA LEU A 245 1.15 1.38 -16.13
C LEU A 245 0.97 2.49 -17.21
N TYR A 246 0.48 3.65 -16.83
CA TYR A 246 0.35 4.85 -17.62
C TYR A 246 1.38 5.84 -17.13
N GLU A 247 2.27 6.21 -18.04
CA GLU A 247 3.24 7.31 -17.96
C GLU A 247 2.55 8.57 -17.43
N TRP A 248 2.45 8.72 -16.10
CA TRP A 248 2.27 10.03 -15.52
C TRP A 248 3.59 10.75 -15.72
N GLU A 249 3.62 11.63 -16.72
CA GLU A 249 4.77 12.48 -17.00
C GLU A 249 5.17 13.21 -15.70
N GLU A 250 6.45 13.15 -15.40
CA GLU A 250 7.07 13.70 -14.19
C GLU A 250 6.83 15.22 -14.05
N SER A 251 6.60 15.91 -15.17
CA SER A 251 6.11 17.30 -15.21
C SER A 251 4.87 17.49 -14.35
N LYS A 252 3.90 16.57 -14.45
CA LYS A 252 2.67 16.63 -13.65
C LYS A 252 2.92 16.39 -12.17
N ARG A 253 4.00 15.70 -11.78
CA ARG A 253 4.34 15.50 -10.36
C ARG A 253 4.94 16.76 -9.75
N ALA A 254 5.85 17.43 -10.46
CA ALA A 254 6.39 18.72 -10.02
C ALA A 254 5.30 19.79 -9.91
N GLU A 255 4.22 19.65 -10.69
CA GLU A 255 3.03 20.50 -10.64
C GLU A 255 2.06 20.15 -9.50
N ILE A 256 2.20 19.00 -8.82
CA ILE A 256 1.36 18.69 -7.65
C ILE A 256 1.85 19.53 -6.47
N ASP A 257 1.14 20.62 -6.26
CA ASP A 257 1.24 21.45 -5.06
C ASP A 257 0.60 20.70 -3.88
N ILE A 258 1.39 19.83 -3.24
CA ILE A 258 0.99 19.09 -2.04
C ILE A 258 0.48 20.04 -0.95
N PRO A 259 1.17 21.15 -0.60
CA PRO A 259 0.65 22.15 0.33
C PRO A 259 -0.76 22.63 -0.03
N ARG A 260 -1.00 22.99 -1.30
CA ARG A 260 -2.33 23.41 -1.75
C ARG A 260 -3.39 22.31 -1.58
N ILE A 261 -3.10 21.06 -1.94
CA ILE A 261 -4.04 19.95 -1.75
C ILE A 261 -4.38 19.76 -0.26
N LEU A 262 -3.38 19.82 0.61
CA LEU A 262 -3.57 19.66 2.05
C LEU A 262 -4.39 20.81 2.65
N ASP A 263 -4.19 22.03 2.17
CA ASP A 263 -4.97 23.20 2.58
C ASP A 263 -6.42 23.12 2.08
N GLU A 264 -6.60 22.84 0.78
CA GLU A 264 -7.92 22.67 0.14
C GLU A 264 -8.75 21.55 0.80
N GLN A 265 -8.09 20.46 1.22
CA GLN A 265 -8.75 19.30 1.85
C GLN A 265 -8.70 19.32 3.38
N ARG A 266 -8.25 20.40 4.02
CA ARG A 266 -7.99 20.45 5.46
C ARG A 266 -9.18 19.97 6.31
N PHE A 267 -10.39 20.40 5.98
CA PHE A 267 -11.59 20.01 6.74
C PHE A 267 -11.92 18.51 6.60
N LEU A 268 -11.72 17.94 5.41
CA LEU A 268 -11.88 16.50 5.20
C LEU A 268 -10.80 15.72 5.95
N ILE A 269 -9.57 16.26 6.03
CA ILE A 269 -8.49 15.67 6.83
C ILE A 269 -8.86 15.66 8.31
N GLU A 270 -9.38 16.77 8.84
CA GLU A 270 -9.90 16.84 10.22
C GLU A 270 -11.02 15.81 10.44
N GLN A 271 -11.94 15.65 9.47
CA GLN A 271 -12.97 14.62 9.51
C GLN A 271 -12.42 13.19 9.50
N VAL A 272 -11.33 12.91 8.77
CA VAL A 272 -10.64 11.61 8.82
C VAL A 272 -10.13 11.32 10.23
N GLU A 273 -9.52 12.30 10.91
CA GLU A 273 -9.02 12.14 12.28
C GLU A 273 -10.17 11.84 13.25
N ASP A 274 -11.23 12.64 13.20
CA ASP A 274 -12.38 12.52 14.09
C ASP A 274 -13.10 11.17 13.91
N GLN A 275 -13.34 10.76 12.66
CA GLN A 275 -13.99 9.48 12.37
C GLN A 275 -13.08 8.30 12.72
N THR A 276 -11.77 8.39 12.45
CA THR A 276 -10.83 7.32 12.83
C THR A 276 -10.80 7.13 14.35
N ALA A 277 -10.75 8.23 15.11
CA ALA A 277 -10.79 8.19 16.58
C ALA A 277 -12.12 7.62 17.09
N SER A 278 -13.24 8.04 16.51
CA SER A 278 -14.58 7.51 16.82
C SER A 278 -14.68 6.00 16.55
N PHE A 279 -14.20 5.54 15.40
CA PHE A 279 -14.18 4.11 15.04
C PHE A 279 -13.28 3.29 15.95
N LEU A 280 -12.10 3.79 16.33
CA LEU A 280 -11.24 3.14 17.33
C LEU A 280 -11.93 3.00 18.68
N SER A 281 -12.57 4.07 19.16
CA SER A 281 -13.32 4.03 20.41
C SER A 281 -14.45 2.99 20.35
N LYS A 282 -15.20 2.97 19.24
CA LYS A 282 -16.32 2.02 19.06
C LYS A 282 -15.83 0.58 18.93
N TYR A 283 -14.72 0.37 18.24
CA TYR A 283 -14.08 -0.94 18.08
C TYR A 283 -13.77 -1.57 19.44
N HIS A 284 -13.18 -0.79 20.36
CA HIS A 284 -12.90 -1.25 21.72
C HIS A 284 -14.16 -1.41 22.59
N GLU A 285 -15.22 -0.63 22.35
CA GLU A 285 -16.50 -0.77 23.07
C GLU A 285 -17.25 -2.06 22.70
N MET A 286 -17.24 -2.43 21.41
CA MET A 286 -18.03 -3.56 20.89
C MET A 286 -17.40 -4.93 21.15
N ASP A 287 -16.13 -4.98 21.55
CA ASP A 287 -15.36 -6.22 21.81
C ASP A 287 -15.44 -7.23 20.65
N LEU A 288 -15.46 -6.73 19.41
CA LEU A 288 -15.45 -7.54 18.20
C LEU A 288 -14.02 -7.77 17.69
N GLY A 289 -13.83 -8.86 16.93
CA GLY A 289 -12.66 -8.99 16.07
C GLY A 289 -12.67 -7.89 15.00
N LEU A 290 -11.49 -7.45 14.55
CA LEU A 290 -11.39 -6.42 13.51
C LEU A 290 -12.16 -6.81 12.23
N PRO A 291 -12.07 -8.05 11.70
CA PRO A 291 -12.86 -8.44 10.52
C PRO A 291 -14.38 -8.28 10.72
N GLU A 292 -14.90 -8.68 11.88
CA GLU A 292 -16.32 -8.58 12.21
C GLU A 292 -16.73 -7.11 12.35
N PHE A 293 -15.94 -6.29 13.04
CA PHE A 293 -16.18 -4.86 13.15
C PHE A 293 -16.21 -4.16 11.78
N LEU A 294 -15.30 -4.53 10.87
CA LEU A 294 -15.27 -3.97 9.52
C LEU A 294 -16.57 -4.23 8.75
N LEU A 295 -17.14 -5.43 8.86
CA LEU A 295 -18.34 -5.82 8.12
C LEU A 295 -19.63 -5.36 8.81
N GLU A 296 -19.72 -5.49 10.13
CA GLU A 296 -20.95 -5.27 10.88
C GLU A 296 -21.17 -3.79 11.23
N TYR A 297 -20.09 -3.04 11.43
CA TYR A 297 -20.16 -1.64 11.83
C TYR A 297 -19.59 -0.69 10.78
N LEU A 298 -18.29 -0.79 10.47
CA LEU A 298 -17.62 0.20 9.63
C LEU A 298 -18.22 0.27 8.22
N PHE A 299 -18.41 -0.89 7.57
CA PHE A 299 -19.01 -0.96 6.24
C PHE A 299 -20.40 -0.35 6.22
N VAL A 300 -21.22 -0.64 7.23
CA VAL A 300 -22.57 -0.08 7.34
C VAL A 300 -22.49 1.43 7.52
N GLU A 301 -21.61 1.95 8.38
CA GLU A 301 -21.48 3.38 8.62
C GLU A 301 -20.99 4.15 7.39
N ILE A 302 -19.95 3.66 6.73
CA ILE A 302 -19.38 4.27 5.51
C ILE A 302 -20.34 4.20 4.32
N THR A 303 -21.24 3.22 4.29
CA THR A 303 -22.24 3.09 3.20
C THR A 303 -23.60 3.69 3.53
N LYS A 304 -23.82 4.17 4.76
CA LYS A 304 -24.98 5.01 5.06
C LYS A 304 -24.84 6.26 4.20
N ASP A 305 -25.75 6.40 3.24
CA ASP A 305 -25.74 7.47 2.24
C ASP A 305 -25.50 8.83 2.90
N PRO A 306 -24.34 9.49 2.65
CA PRO A 306 -24.07 10.82 3.18
C PRO A 306 -25.16 11.80 2.74
N LYS A 307 -25.77 11.58 1.57
CA LYS A 307 -26.79 12.50 1.01
C LYS A 307 -28.08 12.55 1.83
N ALA A 308 -28.33 11.59 2.73
CA ALA A 308 -29.51 11.64 3.60
C ALA A 308 -29.36 12.61 4.78
N GLY A 309 -28.14 13.05 5.12
CA GLY A 309 -27.89 13.94 6.27
C GLY A 309 -26.90 15.08 6.02
N ASP A 310 -26.09 15.02 4.97
CA ASP A 310 -24.96 15.93 4.70
C ASP A 310 -25.28 16.98 3.63
N GLU A 311 -26.41 16.89 2.93
CA GLU A 311 -26.88 18.00 2.07
C GLU A 311 -27.04 19.29 2.87
N THR A 312 -27.44 19.22 4.15
CA THR A 312 -27.59 20.41 5.00
C THR A 312 -26.24 21.02 5.38
N LYS A 313 -25.26 20.20 5.80
CA LYS A 313 -23.93 20.71 6.17
C LYS A 313 -23.13 21.16 4.96
N MET A 314 -23.17 20.41 3.86
CA MET A 314 -22.52 20.80 2.60
C MET A 314 -23.14 22.08 2.02
N TRP A 315 -24.46 22.25 2.13
CA TRP A 315 -25.14 23.51 1.79
C TRP A 315 -24.74 24.67 2.73
N GLU A 316 -24.62 24.43 4.04
CA GLU A 316 -24.11 25.42 5.00
C GLU A 316 -22.66 25.85 4.67
N TYR A 317 -21.80 24.89 4.30
CA TYR A 317 -20.43 25.18 3.86
C TYR A 317 -20.38 25.95 2.53
N GLU A 318 -21.20 25.58 1.54
CA GLU A 318 -21.27 26.31 0.28
C GLU A 318 -21.83 27.73 0.45
N GLN A 319 -22.79 27.91 1.38
CA GLN A 319 -23.30 29.22 1.80
C GLN A 319 -22.20 30.06 2.46
N GLU A 320 -21.46 29.49 3.41
CA GLU A 320 -20.38 30.18 4.11
C GLU A 320 -19.23 30.57 3.15
N ALA A 321 -18.79 29.64 2.30
CA ALA A 321 -17.82 29.92 1.25
C ALA A 321 -18.35 30.94 0.22
N GLY A 322 -19.65 30.94 -0.06
CA GLY A 322 -20.33 31.95 -0.86
C GLY A 322 -20.31 33.35 -0.22
N GLU A 323 -20.56 33.43 1.09
CA GLU A 323 -20.53 34.69 1.85
C GLU A 323 -19.11 35.24 1.99
N ILE A 324 -18.10 34.40 2.23
CA ILE A 324 -16.70 34.82 2.26
C ILE A 324 -16.29 35.47 0.92
N ARG A 325 -16.71 34.86 -0.20
CA ARG A 325 -16.51 35.43 -1.55
C ARG A 325 -17.29 36.74 -1.77
N ARG A 326 -18.53 36.80 -1.27
CA ARG A 326 -19.39 38.00 -1.38
C ARG A 326 -18.88 39.18 -0.56
N LEU A 327 -18.30 38.92 0.61
CA LEU A 327 -17.71 39.94 1.49
C LEU A 327 -16.42 40.55 0.92
N GLY A 328 -15.97 40.11 -0.26
CA GLY A 328 -14.79 40.65 -0.90
C GLY A 328 -13.51 40.33 -0.13
N VAL A 329 -13.53 39.26 0.69
CA VAL A 329 -12.33 38.70 1.31
C VAL A 329 -11.52 38.05 0.19
N VAL A 330 -10.75 38.87 -0.51
CA VAL A 330 -9.68 38.42 -1.38
C VAL A 330 -8.57 37.99 -0.44
N LEU A 331 -8.32 36.68 -0.35
CA LEU A 331 -7.09 36.20 0.24
C LEU A 331 -5.96 36.78 -0.61
N ASP A 332 -5.21 37.71 -0.02
CA ASP A 332 -4.12 38.40 -0.70
C ASP A 332 -3.05 37.37 -1.07
N GLU A 333 -2.95 37.05 -2.36
CA GLU A 333 -1.96 36.11 -2.91
C GLU A 333 -0.51 36.59 -2.66
N SER A 334 -0.31 37.81 -2.15
CA SER A 334 1.01 38.32 -1.73
C SER A 334 1.46 37.91 -0.32
N CYS A 335 0.64 37.14 0.41
CA CYS A 335 1.05 36.47 1.66
C CYS A 335 1.27 34.95 1.51
N ILE A 336 1.46 34.45 0.28
CA ILE A 336 1.92 33.08 -0.01
C ILE A 336 3.40 33.08 -0.36
#